data_AF-A0A7C4J5L3-F1
#
_entry.id   AF-A0A7C4J5L3-F1
#
_cell.length_a   1.000
_cell.length_b   1.000
_cell.length_c   1.000
_cell.angle_alpha   90.00
_cell.angle_beta   90.00
_cell.angle_gamma   90.00
#
_symmetry.space_group_name_H-M   'P 1'
#
loop_
_entity.id
_entity.type
_entity.pdbx_description
1 polymer ?
#
loop_
_entity_poly.entity_id
_entity_poly.type
_entity_poly.pdbx_seq_one_letter_code
_entity_poly.pdbx_strand_id
1 'polypeptide(L)'
;MKRTYIITGIIIVCIALFLLIRSVYNSNEQNDTSAKTQSLLNVFQFMSAPEPQEEIPPVDPEKVETYEIEQANFIKEIILEKNPVCAGEDFKVTVIAKNPFGPDGHLVYRISNKLGNPAILRFTKAGLREFYVTVRDEGKHIDMRKVQINVVDCADKPIVTLSARLHNLEPESAIFEVTSQKGLTGKCTYEWDFGDGTYATTQTGYITHSYASRDQKGLQSSFIAQVKVTDANGISAIGRGSISFPNVHYLSNLMGNPVIPVLYNKFPSIDSAYITVEINMKNIFDDPVAFNTAVLECRPCNTALSPDYKNINPGEILESTFIAPKSSVKQLLKVPKSLLPKSTCNLNITLSGPYPNNREIYAKIFLNIPPQSKDDIDTTRDKIITDDEMIEKLNKAAQILGKDKPITPQDIQKLEREGKL
;
A
#
# COMPACT_ATOMS: atom_id res chain seq x y z
N MET A 1 -41.57 -26.00 -71.59
CA MET A 1 -40.13 -25.69 -71.38
C MET A 1 -39.88 -24.55 -70.37
N LYS A 2 -40.69 -24.44 -69.30
CA LYS A 2 -40.48 -23.46 -68.20
C LYS A 2 -40.70 -24.03 -66.78
N ARG A 3 -41.06 -25.32 -66.64
CA ARG A 3 -41.25 -26.00 -65.35
C ARG A 3 -40.03 -26.82 -64.89
N THR A 4 -39.12 -27.17 -65.78
CA THR A 4 -37.92 -27.98 -65.47
C THR A 4 -36.76 -27.15 -64.90
N TYR A 5 -36.72 -25.83 -65.18
CA TYR A 5 -35.66 -24.92 -64.69
C TYR A 5 -35.91 -24.41 -63.26
N ILE A 6 -37.17 -24.42 -62.79
CA ILE A 6 -37.51 -23.99 -61.43
C ILE A 6 -37.19 -25.08 -60.41
N ILE A 7 -37.37 -26.35 -60.78
CA ILE A 7 -37.09 -27.50 -59.90
C ILE A 7 -35.56 -27.72 -59.75
N THR A 8 -34.79 -27.50 -60.82
CA THR A 8 -33.32 -27.57 -60.76
C THR A 8 -32.70 -26.40 -59.98
N GLY A 9 -33.28 -25.19 -60.06
CA GLY A 9 -32.85 -24.05 -59.25
C GLY A 9 -33.10 -24.23 -57.74
N ILE A 10 -34.23 -24.83 -57.36
CA ILE A 10 -34.57 -25.09 -55.95
C ILE A 10 -33.69 -26.19 -55.35
N ILE A 11 -33.37 -27.25 -56.11
CA ILE A 11 -32.49 -28.33 -55.66
C ILE A 11 -31.06 -27.83 -55.42
N ILE A 12 -30.53 -26.93 -56.26
CA ILE A 12 -29.19 -26.36 -56.08
C ILE A 12 -29.12 -25.43 -54.86
N VAL A 13 -30.17 -24.65 -54.59
CA VAL A 13 -30.25 -23.78 -53.40
C VAL A 13 -30.42 -24.61 -52.12
N CYS A 14 -31.18 -25.71 -52.14
CA CYS A 14 -31.29 -26.61 -50.99
C CYS A 14 -30.00 -27.39 -50.70
N ILE A 15 -29.23 -27.79 -51.72
CA ILE A 15 -27.91 -28.44 -51.53
C ILE A 15 -26.88 -27.43 -51.00
N ALA A 16 -26.90 -26.18 -51.45
CA ALA A 16 -26.05 -25.11 -50.93
C ALA A 16 -26.39 -24.75 -49.47
N LEU A 17 -27.68 -24.68 -49.11
CA LEU A 17 -28.11 -24.47 -47.73
C LEU A 17 -27.76 -25.67 -46.83
N PHE A 18 -27.88 -26.91 -47.33
CA PHE A 18 -27.52 -28.11 -46.56
C PHE A 18 -26.01 -28.23 -46.36
N LEU A 19 -25.18 -27.78 -47.31
CA LEU A 19 -23.72 -27.72 -47.16
C LEU A 19 -23.26 -26.59 -46.23
N LEU A 20 -23.95 -25.44 -46.21
CA LEU A 20 -23.72 -24.35 -45.25
C LEU A 20 -24.18 -24.72 -43.83
N ILE A 21 -25.30 -25.44 -43.68
CA ILE A 21 -25.73 -25.96 -42.37
C ILE A 21 -24.79 -27.07 -41.90
N ARG A 22 -24.27 -27.93 -42.80
CA ARG A 22 -23.23 -28.93 -42.43
C ARG A 22 -21.91 -28.28 -42.05
N SER A 23 -21.50 -27.15 -42.64
CA SER A 23 -20.27 -26.46 -42.24
C SER A 23 -20.42 -25.69 -40.93
N VAL A 24 -21.63 -25.29 -40.55
CA VAL A 24 -21.93 -24.59 -39.29
C VAL A 24 -22.27 -25.57 -38.15
N TYR A 25 -22.77 -26.77 -38.45
CA TYR A 25 -23.09 -27.80 -37.43
C TYR A 25 -21.92 -28.74 -37.11
N ASN A 26 -20.87 -28.79 -37.94
CA ASN A 26 -19.64 -29.57 -37.66
C ASN A 26 -18.53 -28.77 -36.93
N SER A 27 -18.80 -27.54 -36.48
CA SER A 27 -17.80 -26.72 -35.76
C SER A 27 -18.08 -26.51 -34.27
N ASN A 28 -19.17 -27.06 -33.72
CA ASN A 28 -19.54 -26.87 -32.32
C ASN A 28 -20.04 -28.18 -31.70
N GLU A 29 -19.10 -29.04 -31.29
CA GLU A 29 -19.19 -29.96 -30.14
C GLU A 29 -18.12 -31.06 -30.27
N GLN A 30 -16.86 -30.72 -29.98
CA GLN A 30 -15.93 -31.59 -29.23
C GLN A 30 -14.57 -30.90 -29.07
N ASN A 31 -14.08 -30.93 -27.82
CA ASN A 31 -12.69 -30.74 -27.38
C ASN A 31 -12.23 -29.36 -26.84
N ASP A 32 -13.00 -28.73 -25.94
CA ASP A 32 -12.43 -27.69 -25.04
C ASP A 32 -11.72 -28.28 -23.79
N THR A 33 -11.84 -29.59 -23.55
CA THR A 33 -11.06 -30.30 -22.51
C THR A 33 -9.70 -30.79 -23.02
N SER A 34 -9.51 -30.96 -24.33
CA SER A 34 -8.21 -31.37 -24.91
C SER A 34 -7.22 -30.19 -24.97
N ALA A 35 -7.69 -28.98 -25.30
CA ALA A 35 -6.85 -27.80 -25.43
C ALA A 35 -6.28 -27.31 -24.08
N LYS A 36 -7.08 -27.33 -23.00
CA LYS A 36 -6.58 -26.99 -21.65
C LYS A 36 -5.61 -28.03 -21.10
N THR A 37 -5.86 -29.32 -21.34
CA THR A 37 -4.97 -30.40 -20.90
C THR A 37 -3.65 -30.41 -21.70
N GLN A 38 -3.68 -30.09 -23.00
CA GLN A 38 -2.47 -29.84 -23.78
C GLN A 38 -1.73 -28.58 -23.35
N SER A 39 -2.43 -27.50 -22.96
CA SER A 39 -1.77 -26.29 -22.43
C SER A 39 -1.06 -26.55 -21.10
N LEU A 40 -1.65 -27.36 -20.23
CA LEU A 40 -1.04 -27.74 -18.95
C LEU A 40 0.09 -28.76 -19.13
N LEU A 41 -0.06 -29.74 -20.02
CA LEU A 41 1.06 -30.64 -20.38
C LEU A 41 2.23 -29.86 -20.98
N ASN A 42 1.98 -28.88 -21.85
CA ASN A 42 3.03 -28.04 -22.43
C ASN A 42 3.74 -27.18 -21.37
N VAL A 43 3.04 -26.69 -20.35
CA VAL A 43 3.64 -25.94 -19.23
C VAL A 43 4.45 -26.85 -18.31
N PHE A 44 3.95 -28.04 -17.96
CA PHE A 44 4.70 -29.00 -17.16
C PHE A 44 5.93 -29.54 -17.88
N GLN A 45 5.86 -29.72 -19.20
CA GLN A 45 6.98 -30.11 -20.03
C GLN A 45 8.01 -28.97 -20.21
N PHE A 46 7.58 -27.70 -20.13
CA PHE A 46 8.48 -26.54 -20.07
C PHE A 46 9.21 -26.43 -18.73
N MET A 47 8.56 -26.77 -17.61
CA MET A 47 9.16 -26.70 -16.26
C MET A 47 10.02 -27.93 -15.89
N SER A 48 9.95 -29.01 -16.68
CA SER A 48 10.72 -30.25 -16.47
C SER A 48 11.72 -30.54 -17.59
N ALA A 49 11.76 -29.69 -18.63
CA ALA A 49 12.84 -29.73 -19.60
C ALA A 49 14.15 -29.35 -18.88
N PRO A 50 15.21 -30.19 -18.93
CA PRO A 50 16.53 -29.72 -18.56
C PRO A 50 16.82 -28.50 -19.44
N GLU A 51 17.11 -27.38 -18.78
CA GLU A 51 17.44 -26.12 -19.43
C GLU A 51 18.45 -26.42 -20.55
N PRO A 52 18.13 -26.17 -21.83
CA PRO A 52 19.14 -26.24 -22.86
C PRO A 52 20.25 -25.30 -22.40
N GLN A 53 21.46 -25.82 -22.23
CA GLN A 53 22.65 -24.98 -22.15
C GLN A 53 22.86 -24.34 -23.53
N GLU A 54 21.90 -23.55 -24.00
CA GLU A 54 22.17 -22.54 -25.00
C GLU A 54 23.00 -21.51 -24.26
N GLU A 55 24.30 -21.49 -24.57
CA GLU A 55 25.16 -20.36 -24.24
C GLU A 55 24.40 -19.10 -24.68
N ILE A 56 23.93 -18.32 -23.70
CA ILE A 56 23.31 -17.03 -23.97
C ILE A 56 24.34 -16.28 -24.82
N PRO A 57 24.01 -15.89 -26.07
CA PRO A 57 24.97 -15.21 -26.91
C PRO A 57 25.48 -13.98 -26.14
N PRO A 58 26.79 -13.69 -26.17
CA PRO A 58 27.36 -12.60 -25.41
C PRO A 58 26.57 -11.32 -25.72
N VAL A 59 25.91 -10.78 -24.70
CA VAL A 59 25.16 -9.53 -24.82
C VAL A 59 26.18 -8.46 -25.17
N ASP A 60 26.13 -7.99 -26.41
CA ASP A 60 26.92 -6.87 -26.90
C ASP A 60 26.47 -5.61 -26.15
N PRO A 61 27.25 -5.10 -25.18
CA PRO A 61 26.83 -3.98 -24.34
C PRO A 61 26.57 -2.71 -25.16
N GLU A 62 27.14 -2.62 -26.37
CA GLU A 62 26.99 -1.49 -27.29
C GLU A 62 25.68 -1.55 -28.08
N LYS A 63 24.96 -2.68 -28.09
CA LYS A 63 23.66 -2.87 -28.76
C LYS A 63 22.47 -2.91 -27.81
N VAL A 64 22.71 -2.78 -26.51
CA VAL A 64 21.64 -2.57 -25.53
C VAL A 64 21.21 -1.10 -25.64
N GLU A 65 19.93 -0.83 -25.92
CA GLU A 65 19.39 0.53 -25.79
C GLU A 65 19.59 0.99 -24.34
N THR A 66 20.63 1.77 -24.10
CA THR A 66 20.89 2.36 -22.78
C THR A 66 19.88 3.48 -22.56
N TYR A 67 19.13 3.42 -21.45
CA TYR A 67 18.35 4.57 -20.98
C TYR A 67 19.32 5.70 -20.60
N GLU A 68 19.53 6.65 -21.50
CA GLU A 68 20.36 7.82 -21.22
C GLU A 68 19.63 8.72 -20.23
N ILE A 69 20.24 8.90 -19.05
CA ILE A 69 19.79 9.85 -18.04
C ILE A 69 20.33 11.23 -18.42
N GLU A 70 19.44 12.23 -18.51
CA GLU A 70 19.79 13.59 -18.87
C GLU A 70 19.90 14.48 -17.63
N GLN A 71 20.97 15.27 -17.54
CA GLN A 71 21.11 16.24 -16.47
C GLN A 71 20.16 17.42 -16.71
N ALA A 72 19.29 17.68 -15.74
CA ALA A 72 18.35 18.79 -15.71
C ALA A 72 18.70 19.80 -14.62
N ASN A 73 18.11 21.01 -14.71
CA ASN A 73 18.30 22.08 -13.73
C ASN A 73 17.04 22.30 -12.87
N PHE A 74 16.66 21.26 -12.14
CA PHE A 74 15.50 21.26 -11.25
C PHE A 74 15.72 22.11 -10.01
N ILE A 75 16.88 21.96 -9.36
CA ILE A 75 17.18 22.52 -8.04
C ILE A 75 17.45 24.01 -8.20
N LYS A 76 16.60 24.83 -7.58
CA LYS A 76 16.75 26.29 -7.53
C LYS A 76 17.50 26.73 -6.29
N GLU A 77 17.20 26.12 -5.15
CA GLU A 77 17.82 26.47 -3.88
C GLU A 77 17.84 25.26 -2.94
N ILE A 78 18.87 25.20 -2.08
CA ILE A 78 18.95 24.24 -0.98
C ILE A 78 19.10 25.03 0.32
N ILE A 79 18.08 24.96 1.15
CA ILE A 79 17.99 25.71 2.41
C ILE A 79 18.41 24.78 3.55
N LEU A 80 19.46 25.19 4.26
CA LEU A 80 19.91 24.56 5.50
C LEU A 80 19.32 25.34 6.66
N GLU A 81 18.66 24.66 7.60
CA GLU A 81 18.11 25.30 8.80
C GLU A 81 19.17 26.02 9.63
N LYS A 82 20.40 25.46 9.65
CA LYS A 82 21.55 26.00 10.38
C LYS A 82 22.85 25.60 9.70
N ASN A 83 23.83 26.50 9.70
CA ASN A 83 25.22 26.26 9.30
C ASN A 83 26.09 27.36 9.95
N PRO A 84 27.00 27.05 10.89
CA PRO A 84 27.41 25.71 11.33
C PRO A 84 26.34 24.97 12.16
N VAL A 85 26.50 23.65 12.30
CA VAL A 85 25.66 22.76 13.13
C VAL A 85 26.50 22.08 14.20
N CYS A 86 25.93 21.84 15.39
CA CYS A 86 26.63 21.12 16.44
C CYS A 86 26.72 19.61 16.13
N ALA A 87 27.83 18.98 16.49
CA ALA A 87 27.97 17.53 16.41
C ALA A 87 26.86 16.81 17.20
N GLY A 88 26.15 15.89 16.53
CA GLY A 88 25.03 15.13 17.11
C GLY A 88 23.67 15.84 17.06
N GLU A 89 23.63 17.11 16.65
CA GLU A 89 22.40 17.88 16.52
C GLU A 89 21.66 17.58 15.21
N ASP A 90 20.33 17.54 15.27
CA ASP A 90 19.49 17.47 14.07
C ASP A 90 19.44 18.83 13.38
N PHE A 91 19.45 18.82 12.05
CA PHE A 91 19.15 19.98 11.23
C PHE A 91 18.29 19.60 10.02
N LYS A 92 17.39 20.50 9.64
CA LYS A 92 16.51 20.33 8.49
C LYS A 92 17.19 20.83 7.22
N VAL A 93 17.05 20.05 6.15
CA VAL A 93 17.41 20.41 4.78
C VAL A 93 16.13 20.48 3.96
N THR A 94 15.91 21.60 3.28
CA THR A 94 14.77 21.82 2.40
C THR A 94 15.27 22.14 1.00
N VAL A 95 14.71 21.49 -0.02
CA VAL A 95 15.08 21.71 -1.42
C VAL A 95 13.95 22.44 -2.11
N ILE A 96 14.26 23.57 -2.73
CA ILE A 96 13.33 24.28 -3.62
C ILE A 96 13.69 23.88 -5.05
N ALA A 97 12.77 23.21 -5.72
CA ALA A 97 12.94 22.76 -7.09
C ALA A 97 11.72 23.11 -7.95
N LYS A 98 11.94 23.20 -9.27
CA LYS A 98 10.90 23.37 -10.28
C LYS A 98 11.10 22.40 -11.41
N ASN A 99 10.02 21.80 -11.89
CA ASN A 99 10.06 20.88 -13.01
C ASN A 99 9.78 21.65 -14.33
N PRO A 100 10.78 21.92 -15.19
CA PRO A 100 10.56 22.53 -16.49
C PRO A 100 9.93 21.58 -17.51
N PHE A 101 9.89 20.27 -17.23
CA PHE A 101 9.41 19.24 -18.15
C PHE A 101 8.03 18.69 -17.77
N GLY A 102 7.44 19.15 -16.67
CA GLY A 102 6.16 18.63 -16.19
C GLY A 102 5.72 19.24 -14.86
N PRO A 103 4.76 18.62 -14.15
CA PRO A 103 4.30 19.08 -12.85
C PRO A 103 5.38 18.96 -11.77
N ASP A 104 5.46 19.96 -10.88
CA ASP A 104 6.35 19.91 -9.70
C ASP A 104 6.04 18.71 -8.78
N GLY A 105 4.77 18.28 -8.75
CA GLY A 105 4.34 17.12 -7.96
C GLY A 105 4.93 15.78 -8.42
N HIS A 106 5.57 15.75 -9.59
CA HIS A 106 6.25 14.56 -10.10
C HIS A 106 7.74 14.51 -9.74
N LEU A 107 8.27 15.53 -9.08
CA LEU A 107 9.64 15.50 -8.60
C LEU A 107 9.80 14.57 -7.40
N VAL A 108 10.77 13.66 -7.52
CA VAL A 108 11.20 12.76 -6.44
C VAL A 108 12.55 13.23 -5.90
N TYR A 109 12.57 13.46 -4.60
CA TYR A 109 13.70 14.01 -3.85
C TYR A 109 14.41 12.91 -3.06
N ARG A 110 15.74 12.98 -3.04
CA ARG A 110 16.61 12.24 -2.13
C ARG A 110 17.65 13.19 -1.56
N ILE A 111 17.69 13.32 -0.24
CA ILE A 111 18.65 14.16 0.49
C ILE A 111 19.54 13.22 1.28
N SER A 112 20.79 13.07 0.84
CA SER A 112 21.72 12.05 1.34
C SER A 112 21.12 10.63 1.18
N ASN A 113 20.94 9.90 2.29
CA ASN A 113 20.28 8.59 2.32
C ASN A 113 18.78 8.65 2.65
N LYS A 114 18.20 9.85 2.77
CA LYS A 114 16.78 10.05 3.09
C LYS A 114 15.97 10.30 1.83
N LEU A 115 14.83 9.62 1.73
CA LEU A 115 13.83 9.91 0.70
C LEU A 115 12.95 11.07 1.16
N GLY A 116 12.51 11.88 0.21
CA GLY A 116 11.60 12.99 0.46
C GLY A 116 12.27 14.33 0.67
N ASN A 117 11.41 15.34 0.83
CA ASN A 117 11.77 16.73 1.03
C ASN A 117 10.65 17.41 1.83
N PRO A 118 10.94 18.04 2.99
CA PRO A 118 12.26 18.21 3.62
C PRO A 118 12.80 16.93 4.28
N ALA A 119 14.10 16.92 4.60
CA ALA A 119 14.77 15.83 5.32
C ALA A 119 15.51 16.31 6.58
N ILE A 120 15.58 15.46 7.60
CA ILE A 120 16.39 15.68 8.80
C ILE A 120 17.70 14.89 8.69
N LEU A 121 18.81 15.61 8.84
CA LEU A 121 20.16 15.03 8.87
C LEU A 121 20.81 15.28 10.23
N ARG A 122 21.77 14.42 10.56
CA ARG A 122 22.61 14.50 11.76
C ARG A 122 24.03 14.04 11.41
N PHE A 123 25.03 14.80 11.83
CA PHE A 123 26.44 14.41 11.75
C PHE A 123 27.04 14.37 13.16
N THR A 124 27.71 13.28 13.52
CA THR A 124 28.24 13.06 14.88
C THR A 124 29.69 13.47 15.07
N LYS A 125 30.40 13.75 13.98
CA LYS A 125 31.82 14.13 14.01
C LYS A 125 31.99 15.53 13.46
N ALA A 126 32.64 16.40 14.23
CA ALA A 126 33.02 17.74 13.80
C ALA A 126 33.89 17.74 12.53
N GLY A 127 34.01 18.90 11.92
CA GLY A 127 34.69 19.16 10.66
C GLY A 127 33.74 19.43 9.50
N LEU A 128 34.33 19.75 8.34
CA LEU A 128 33.59 19.94 7.10
C LEU A 128 32.99 18.61 6.64
N ARG A 129 31.67 18.58 6.46
CA ARG A 129 30.92 17.44 5.93
C ARG A 129 30.28 17.80 4.61
N GLU A 130 30.05 16.77 3.79
CA GLU A 130 29.38 16.91 2.51
C GLU A 130 28.29 15.85 2.36
N PHE A 131 27.25 16.21 1.64
CA PHE A 131 26.19 15.29 1.24
C PHE A 131 25.63 15.68 -0.13
N TYR A 132 24.91 14.76 -0.75
CA TYR A 132 24.31 14.97 -2.07
C TYR A 132 22.81 15.15 -1.94
N VAL A 133 22.27 16.08 -2.72
CA VAL A 133 20.85 16.23 -2.98
C VAL A 133 20.60 15.80 -4.41
N THR A 134 19.66 14.89 -4.59
CA THR A 134 19.22 14.41 -5.90
C THR A 134 17.74 14.70 -6.07
N VAL A 135 17.38 15.28 -7.20
CA VAL A 135 15.99 15.48 -7.63
C VAL A 135 15.85 14.85 -9.01
N ARG A 136 14.80 14.06 -9.22
CA ARG A 136 14.49 13.47 -10.52
C ARG A 136 13.01 13.59 -10.83
N ASP A 137 12.64 13.50 -12.10
CA ASP A 137 11.26 13.34 -12.51
C ASP A 137 10.90 11.84 -12.72
N GLU A 138 9.72 11.59 -13.26
CA GLU A 138 9.24 10.27 -13.68
C GLU A 138 9.90 9.75 -14.96
N GLY A 139 10.58 10.62 -15.70
CA GLY A 139 11.24 10.33 -16.96
C GLY A 139 12.73 10.06 -16.77
N LYS A 140 13.53 10.64 -17.67
CA LYS A 140 14.98 10.43 -17.74
C LYS A 140 15.79 11.57 -17.14
N HIS A 141 15.16 12.56 -16.52
CA HIS A 141 15.86 13.77 -16.09
C HIS A 141 16.27 13.67 -14.61
N ILE A 142 17.49 14.12 -14.31
CA ILE A 142 18.04 14.16 -12.96
C ILE A 142 18.82 15.44 -12.71
N ASP A 143 18.73 15.96 -11.49
CA ASP A 143 19.58 17.04 -11.01
C ASP A 143 20.25 16.62 -9.70
N MET A 144 21.56 16.83 -9.61
CA MET A 144 22.36 16.51 -8.43
C MET A 144 23.17 17.72 -7.98
N ARG A 145 23.15 17.99 -6.67
CA ARG A 145 23.95 19.04 -6.04
C ARG A 145 24.70 18.49 -4.85
N LYS A 146 25.98 18.82 -4.79
CA LYS A 146 26.82 18.57 -3.63
C LYS A 146 26.70 19.75 -2.68
N VAL A 147 26.41 19.48 -1.41
CA VAL A 147 26.22 20.50 -0.37
C VAL A 147 27.25 20.27 0.72
N GLN A 148 27.85 21.36 1.20
CA GLN A 148 28.79 21.34 2.32
C GLN A 148 28.12 21.92 3.57
N ILE A 149 28.44 21.36 4.73
CA ILE A 149 28.00 21.82 6.04
C ILE A 149 29.18 21.79 7.01
N ASN A 150 29.34 22.87 7.78
CA ASN A 150 30.36 22.91 8.81
C ASN A 150 29.79 22.35 10.13
N VAL A 151 30.39 21.27 10.64
CA VAL A 151 30.00 20.66 11.92
C VAL A 151 31.02 21.06 12.98
N VAL A 152 30.55 21.64 14.07
CA VAL A 152 31.41 22.12 15.17
C VAL A 152 31.11 21.36 16.46
N ASP A 153 32.11 21.24 17.33
CA ASP A 153 31.90 20.76 18.68
C ASP A 153 31.27 21.87 19.51
N CYS A 154 30.16 21.56 20.17
CA CYS A 154 29.40 22.49 21.00
C CYS A 154 29.37 21.99 22.44
N ALA A 155 29.00 22.87 23.38
CA ALA A 155 28.77 22.49 24.76
C ALA A 155 27.73 21.36 24.86
N ASP A 156 27.96 20.43 25.79
CA ASP A 156 27.08 19.30 26.03
C ASP A 156 25.65 19.78 26.33
N LYS A 157 24.74 19.45 25.43
CA LYS A 157 23.30 19.60 25.60
C LYS A 157 22.67 18.22 25.58
N PRO A 158 21.52 18.01 26.23
CA PRO A 158 20.80 16.76 26.10
C PRO A 158 20.44 16.51 24.63
N ILE A 159 20.71 15.30 24.15
CA ILE A 159 20.51 14.90 22.74
C ILE A 159 19.58 13.70 22.72
N VAL A 160 18.54 13.79 21.89
CA VAL A 160 17.63 12.70 21.59
C VAL A 160 17.79 12.33 20.13
N THR A 161 17.98 11.04 19.85
CA THR A 161 18.02 10.50 18.49
C THR A 161 16.73 9.76 18.19
N LEU A 162 15.96 10.30 17.25
CA LEU A 162 14.74 9.70 16.74
C LEU A 162 15.03 8.90 15.46
N SER A 163 14.65 7.64 15.46
CA SER A 163 14.53 6.81 14.27
C SER A 163 13.09 6.87 13.75
N ALA A 164 12.94 7.19 12.47
CA ALA A 164 11.66 7.15 11.75
C ALA A 164 11.81 6.23 10.55
N ARG A 165 10.93 5.22 10.46
CA ARG A 165 10.95 4.24 9.37
C ARG A 165 9.54 3.80 8.99
N LEU A 166 9.35 3.40 7.74
CA LEU A 166 8.08 2.84 7.29
C LEU A 166 7.77 1.54 8.04
N HIS A 167 6.48 1.26 8.24
CA HIS A 167 6.02 0.02 8.82
C HIS A 167 6.02 -1.06 7.75
N ASN A 168 6.68 -2.20 8.01
CA ASN A 168 6.92 -3.23 7.00
C ASN A 168 5.65 -3.95 6.53
N LEU A 169 4.58 -3.91 7.34
CA LEU A 169 3.34 -4.64 7.09
C LEU A 169 2.12 -3.72 6.95
N GLU A 170 2.31 -2.43 7.20
CA GLU A 170 1.26 -1.40 7.10
C GLU A 170 1.84 -0.27 6.25
N PRO A 171 1.70 -0.34 4.91
CA PRO A 171 2.41 0.54 3.98
C PRO A 171 2.21 2.04 4.23
N GLU A 172 1.11 2.40 4.88
CA GLU A 172 0.70 3.76 5.20
C GLU A 172 0.99 4.17 6.66
N SER A 173 1.73 3.35 7.41
CA SER A 173 2.13 3.62 8.79
C SER A 173 3.65 3.79 8.89
N ALA A 174 4.09 4.54 9.90
CA ALA A 174 5.49 4.63 10.29
C ALA A 174 5.70 4.25 11.75
N ILE A 175 6.89 3.73 12.03
CA ILE A 175 7.38 3.41 13.36
C ILE A 175 8.37 4.51 13.77
N PHE A 176 8.15 5.05 14.96
CA PHE A 176 8.99 6.05 15.60
C PHE A 176 9.61 5.45 16.87
N GLU A 177 10.94 5.54 16.97
CA GLU A 177 11.69 4.93 18.06
C GLU A 177 12.84 5.83 18.49
N VAL A 178 12.89 6.18 19.77
CA VAL A 178 14.01 6.89 20.37
C VAL A 178 15.14 5.91 20.64
N THR A 179 16.18 5.97 19.82
CA THR A 179 17.31 5.00 19.87
C THR A 179 18.48 5.47 20.73
N SER A 180 18.53 6.76 21.08
CA SER A 180 19.55 7.30 21.98
C SER A 180 19.03 8.52 22.72
N GLN A 181 19.36 8.62 24.01
CA GLN A 181 19.01 9.73 24.90
C GLN A 181 20.23 10.03 25.77
N LYS A 182 20.95 11.11 25.46
CA LYS A 182 22.12 11.54 26.23
C LYS A 182 21.75 12.76 27.04
N GLY A 183 22.20 12.82 28.30
CA GLY A 183 21.90 13.94 29.20
C GLY A 183 20.48 13.96 29.77
N LEU A 184 19.74 12.84 29.67
CA LEU A 184 18.43 12.63 30.29
C LEU A 184 18.51 11.41 31.21
N THR A 185 17.83 11.45 32.36
CA THR A 185 17.93 10.40 33.39
C THR A 185 16.59 9.99 34.00
N GLY A 186 16.49 8.73 34.42
CA GLY A 186 15.27 8.21 35.04
C GLY A 186 14.13 7.96 34.05
N LYS A 187 12.90 7.90 34.56
CA LYS A 187 11.71 7.71 33.73
C LYS A 187 11.46 8.97 32.91
N CYS A 188 11.24 8.80 31.61
CA CYS A 188 10.98 9.89 30.68
C CYS A 188 9.56 9.84 30.14
N THR A 189 9.00 11.02 29.84
CA THR A 189 7.76 11.21 29.09
C THR A 189 8.10 11.64 27.66
N TYR A 190 7.36 11.13 26.68
CA TYR A 190 7.62 11.35 25.26
C TYR A 190 6.41 12.03 24.63
N GLU A 191 6.58 13.28 24.20
CA GLU A 191 5.57 14.06 23.49
C GLU A 191 5.89 14.03 22.00
N TRP A 192 5.00 13.44 21.21
CA TRP A 192 5.15 13.21 19.78
C TRP A 192 4.36 14.25 18.98
N ASP A 193 5.00 14.79 17.95
CA ASP A 193 4.39 15.52 16.85
C ASP A 193 4.77 14.78 15.57
N PHE A 194 3.77 14.29 14.81
CA PHE A 194 4.03 13.50 13.61
C PHE A 194 4.22 14.35 12.35
N GLY A 195 4.06 15.68 12.44
CA GLY A 195 4.18 16.60 11.33
C GLY A 195 2.98 16.62 10.37
N ASP A 196 1.93 15.86 10.67
CA ASP A 196 0.64 15.84 9.96
C ASP A 196 -0.48 16.57 10.73
N GLY A 197 -0.14 17.24 11.83
CA GLY A 197 -1.07 17.92 12.73
C GLY A 197 -1.67 17.03 13.82
N THR A 198 -1.25 15.76 13.91
CA THR A 198 -1.60 14.87 15.01
C THR A 198 -0.47 14.75 16.02
N TYR A 199 -0.86 14.49 17.28
CA TYR A 199 0.04 14.47 18.43
C TYR A 199 -0.28 13.28 19.33
N ALA A 200 0.72 12.82 20.09
CA ALA A 200 0.55 11.75 21.07
C ALA A 200 1.50 11.92 22.26
N THR A 201 1.18 11.26 23.38
CA THR A 201 2.08 11.19 24.54
C THR A 201 2.22 9.74 24.99
N THR A 202 3.45 9.29 25.24
CA THR A 202 3.75 7.94 25.72
C THR A 202 4.76 7.98 26.86
N GLN A 203 4.85 6.87 27.61
CA GLN A 203 5.86 6.64 28.65
C GLN A 203 7.03 5.77 28.17
N THR A 204 7.00 5.37 26.90
CA THR A 204 8.04 4.61 26.22
C THR A 204 8.45 5.35 24.96
N GLY A 205 9.73 5.24 24.59
CA GLY A 205 10.28 5.89 23.40
C GLY A 205 9.88 5.22 22.09
N TYR A 206 8.72 4.55 22.02
CA TYR A 206 8.26 3.80 20.85
C TYR A 206 6.78 4.11 20.58
N ILE A 207 6.46 4.40 19.32
CA ILE A 207 5.07 4.55 18.86
C ILE A 207 4.94 4.23 17.36
N THR A 208 3.77 3.76 16.95
CA THR A 208 3.39 3.63 15.54
C THR A 208 2.32 4.64 15.21
N HIS A 209 2.41 5.26 14.03
CA HIS A 209 1.44 6.27 13.57
C HIS A 209 1.05 6.04 12.11
N SER A 210 -0.22 6.25 11.78
CA SER A 210 -0.75 6.06 10.43
C SER A 210 -0.90 7.39 9.69
N TYR A 211 -0.36 7.45 8.48
CA TYR A 211 -0.47 8.57 7.55
C TYR A 211 -1.47 8.30 6.43
N ALA A 212 -2.32 7.29 6.56
CA ALA A 212 -3.23 6.85 5.51
C ALA A 212 -4.27 7.92 5.12
N SER A 213 -4.59 8.84 6.05
CA SER A 213 -5.51 9.97 5.81
C SER A 213 -4.88 11.15 5.06
N ARG A 214 -3.57 11.13 4.79
CA ARG A 214 -2.85 12.26 4.20
C ARG A 214 -3.41 12.67 2.85
N ASP A 215 -3.10 13.89 2.45
CA ASP A 215 -3.37 14.33 1.09
C ASP A 215 -2.27 13.85 0.12
N GLN A 216 -2.67 13.39 -1.06
CA GLN A 216 -1.78 12.80 -2.06
C GLN A 216 -1.79 13.67 -3.32
N LYS A 217 -1.00 14.75 -3.32
CA LYS A 217 -0.96 15.77 -4.38
C LYS A 217 0.17 15.61 -5.41
N GLY A 218 1.03 14.63 -5.20
CA GLY A 218 2.20 14.34 -6.04
C GLY A 218 2.67 12.90 -5.80
N LEU A 219 3.80 12.50 -6.37
CA LEU A 219 4.30 11.12 -6.28
C LEU A 219 4.71 10.69 -4.86
N GLN A 220 4.99 11.63 -3.97
CA GLN A 220 5.32 11.36 -2.57
C GLN A 220 4.86 12.48 -1.64
N SER A 221 4.69 12.14 -0.36
CA SER A 221 4.44 13.09 0.73
C SER A 221 5.46 12.86 1.85
N SER A 222 6.12 13.92 2.29
CA SER A 222 7.15 13.86 3.33
C SER A 222 6.73 14.61 4.59
N PHE A 223 7.09 14.06 5.74
CA PHE A 223 6.75 14.59 7.06
C PHE A 223 8.01 14.68 7.94
N ILE A 224 8.04 15.66 8.83
CA ILE A 224 9.04 15.76 9.90
C ILE A 224 8.32 15.41 11.20
N ALA A 225 8.64 14.25 11.74
CA ALA A 225 8.23 13.90 13.09
C ALA A 225 9.22 14.45 14.11
N GLN A 226 8.70 14.85 15.24
CA GLN A 226 9.43 15.36 16.39
C GLN A 226 9.00 14.60 17.64
N VAL A 227 9.97 14.34 18.52
CA VAL A 227 9.70 13.87 19.88
C VAL A 227 10.40 14.78 20.87
N LYS A 228 9.64 15.33 21.82
CA LYS A 228 10.17 16.02 22.98
C LYS A 228 10.18 15.04 24.14
N VAL A 229 11.37 14.70 24.60
CA VAL A 229 11.59 13.79 25.73
C VAL A 229 11.86 14.63 26.96
N THR A 230 11.09 14.41 28.02
CA THR A 230 11.26 15.09 29.31
C THR A 230 11.56 14.08 30.39
N ASP A 231 12.65 14.28 31.12
CA ASP A 231 13.09 13.38 32.19
C ASP A 231 12.41 13.71 33.54
N ALA A 232 12.68 12.91 34.57
CA ALA A 232 12.06 13.07 35.89
C ALA A 232 12.46 14.38 36.61
N ASN A 233 13.56 15.01 36.21
CA ASN A 233 14.04 16.27 36.76
C ASN A 233 13.52 17.49 35.96
N GLY A 234 12.70 17.27 34.93
CA GLY A 234 12.17 18.31 34.06
C GLY A 234 13.14 18.76 32.95
N ILE A 235 14.27 18.07 32.77
CA ILE A 235 15.19 18.34 31.65
C ILE A 235 14.56 17.79 30.38
N SER A 236 14.56 18.56 29.30
CA SER A 236 14.00 18.13 28.03
C SER A 236 14.97 18.26 26.86
N ALA A 237 14.83 17.36 25.89
CA ALA A 237 15.48 17.43 24.60
C ALA A 237 14.56 16.98 23.48
N ILE A 238 14.89 17.42 22.27
CA ILE A 238 14.10 17.19 21.07
C ILE A 238 14.89 16.31 20.11
N GLY A 239 14.27 15.23 19.64
CA GLY A 239 14.72 14.45 18.51
C GLY A 239 13.80 14.67 17.31
N ARG A 240 14.37 14.72 16.10
CA ARG A 240 13.61 14.86 14.86
C ARG A 240 13.96 13.76 13.88
N GLY A 241 12.99 13.39 13.05
CA GLY A 241 13.15 12.40 12.00
C GLY A 241 12.26 12.73 10.81
N SER A 242 12.80 12.63 9.60
CA SER A 242 12.00 12.76 8.37
C SER A 242 11.57 11.39 7.87
N ILE A 243 10.32 11.30 7.41
CA ILE A 243 9.76 10.12 6.74
C ILE A 243 9.06 10.55 5.46
N SER A 244 9.13 9.72 4.41
CA SER A 244 8.45 9.98 3.13
C SER A 244 7.69 8.75 2.69
N PHE A 245 6.47 8.97 2.22
CA PHE A 245 5.58 7.93 1.71
C PHE A 245 5.38 8.11 0.21
N PRO A 246 5.46 7.04 -0.59
CA PRO A 246 4.94 7.09 -1.94
C PRO A 246 3.42 7.29 -1.90
N ASN A 247 2.89 8.03 -2.86
CA ASN A 247 1.47 8.30 -2.97
C ASN A 247 0.84 7.40 -4.02
N VAL A 248 0.52 6.17 -3.61
CA VAL A 248 0.07 5.10 -4.49
C VAL A 248 -1.26 5.43 -5.18
N HIS A 249 -2.16 6.17 -4.53
CA HIS A 249 -3.45 6.55 -5.12
C HIS A 249 -3.28 7.64 -6.18
N TYR A 250 -2.40 8.60 -5.93
CA TYR A 250 -2.02 9.59 -6.94
C TYR A 250 -1.40 8.90 -8.17
N LEU A 251 -0.44 7.99 -7.93
CA LEU A 251 0.22 7.24 -9.00
C LEU A 251 -0.76 6.36 -9.79
N SER A 252 -1.72 5.73 -9.11
CA SER A 252 -2.72 4.86 -9.76
C SER A 252 -3.54 5.61 -10.82
N ASN A 253 -3.92 6.86 -10.53
CA ASN A 253 -4.64 7.70 -11.49
C ASN A 253 -3.76 8.11 -12.68
N LEU A 254 -2.48 8.43 -12.43
CA LEU A 254 -1.52 8.74 -13.49
C LEU A 254 -1.32 7.53 -14.42
N MET A 255 -1.32 6.32 -13.87
CA MET A 255 -1.23 5.06 -14.63
C MET A 255 -2.54 4.65 -15.33
N GLY A 256 -3.61 5.45 -15.23
CA GLY A 256 -4.88 5.17 -15.89
C GLY A 256 -5.79 4.17 -15.17
N ASN A 257 -5.43 3.73 -13.96
CA ASN A 257 -6.20 2.82 -13.13
C ASN A 257 -6.45 3.45 -11.74
N PRO A 258 -7.27 4.51 -11.65
CA PRO A 258 -7.45 5.26 -10.40
C PRO A 258 -8.06 4.39 -9.31
N VAL A 259 -7.43 4.38 -8.14
CA VAL A 259 -7.93 3.73 -6.93
C VAL A 259 -8.03 4.76 -5.82
N ILE A 260 -9.19 4.87 -5.16
CA ILE A 260 -9.33 5.78 -4.01
C ILE A 260 -8.83 5.14 -2.71
N PRO A 261 -8.29 5.93 -1.77
CA PRO A 261 -8.00 5.47 -0.42
C PRO A 261 -9.28 5.11 0.35
N VAL A 262 -9.23 3.96 1.03
CA VAL A 262 -10.27 3.49 1.95
C VAL A 262 -9.62 3.15 3.29
N LEU A 263 -10.04 3.84 4.34
CA LEU A 263 -9.55 3.64 5.70
C LEU A 263 -10.56 2.81 6.48
N TYR A 264 -10.12 1.69 7.04
CA TYR A 264 -10.97 0.75 7.76
C TYR A 264 -10.11 -0.19 8.62
N ASN A 265 -10.76 -0.84 9.59
CA ASN A 265 -10.14 -1.95 10.30
C ASN A 265 -10.37 -3.25 9.49
N LYS A 266 -9.30 -3.98 9.17
CA LYS A 266 -9.40 -5.26 8.45
C LYS A 266 -10.17 -6.33 9.23
N PHE A 267 -10.38 -6.16 10.52
CA PHE A 267 -11.19 -7.05 11.36
C PHE A 267 -12.58 -6.44 11.61
N PRO A 268 -13.63 -6.96 10.94
CA PRO A 268 -14.97 -6.44 11.09
C PRO A 268 -15.63 -6.91 12.40
N SER A 269 -16.68 -6.20 12.82
CA SER A 269 -17.62 -6.71 13.82
C SER A 269 -18.59 -7.68 13.15
N ILE A 270 -18.86 -8.79 13.80
CA ILE A 270 -19.65 -9.90 13.25
C ILE A 270 -20.83 -10.16 14.18
N ASP A 271 -22.04 -10.04 13.67
CA ASP A 271 -23.27 -10.43 14.38
C ASP A 271 -23.93 -11.65 13.71
N SER A 272 -25.17 -11.98 14.08
CA SER A 272 -25.86 -13.17 13.52
C SER A 272 -26.20 -13.05 12.03
N ALA A 273 -26.36 -11.84 11.49
CA ALA A 273 -26.86 -11.59 10.15
C ALA A 273 -25.87 -10.82 9.25
N TYR A 274 -24.97 -10.02 9.82
CA TYR A 274 -24.12 -9.08 9.10
C TYR A 274 -22.65 -9.15 9.55
N ILE A 275 -21.80 -8.75 8.61
CA ILE A 275 -20.42 -8.35 8.85
C ILE A 275 -20.35 -6.84 8.67
N THR A 276 -19.88 -6.13 9.68
CA THR A 276 -19.91 -4.67 9.70
C THR A 276 -18.53 -4.07 9.98
N VAL A 277 -18.19 -3.02 9.24
CA VAL A 277 -16.96 -2.26 9.46
C VAL A 277 -17.16 -0.80 9.08
N GLU A 278 -16.73 0.09 9.96
CA GLU A 278 -16.71 1.52 9.65
C GLU A 278 -15.62 1.78 8.61
N ILE A 279 -16.01 2.38 7.49
CA ILE A 279 -15.11 2.75 6.40
C ILE A 279 -15.13 4.26 6.20
N ASN A 280 -13.96 4.82 5.88
CA ASN A 280 -13.84 6.19 5.42
C ASN A 280 -13.19 6.17 4.03
N MET A 281 -13.99 6.48 3.02
CA MET A 281 -13.56 6.53 1.63
C MET A 281 -13.30 7.98 1.24
N LYS A 282 -12.11 8.27 0.74
CA LYS A 282 -11.71 9.64 0.39
C LYS A 282 -11.48 9.75 -1.11
N ASN A 283 -12.28 10.59 -1.77
CA ASN A 283 -12.03 10.96 -3.15
C ASN A 283 -10.93 12.04 -3.19
N ILE A 284 -9.74 11.66 -3.63
CA ILE A 284 -8.61 12.58 -3.78
C ILE A 284 -8.59 13.30 -5.14
N PHE A 285 -9.55 13.00 -6.02
CA PHE A 285 -9.62 13.51 -7.38
C PHE A 285 -10.62 14.67 -7.52
N ASP A 286 -10.50 15.40 -8.62
CA ASP A 286 -11.33 16.57 -8.94
C ASP A 286 -12.68 16.19 -9.56
N ASP A 287 -12.80 14.95 -10.06
CA ASP A 287 -14.05 14.40 -10.57
C ASP A 287 -14.82 13.66 -9.48
N PRO A 288 -16.16 13.64 -9.54
CA PRO A 288 -16.97 12.85 -8.62
C PRO A 288 -16.76 11.35 -8.85
N VAL A 289 -16.98 10.56 -7.79
CA VAL A 289 -16.88 9.10 -7.83
C VAL A 289 -18.26 8.51 -7.54
N ALA A 290 -18.70 7.60 -8.40
CA ALA A 290 -19.93 6.86 -8.22
C ALA A 290 -19.68 5.37 -8.47
N PHE A 291 -19.95 4.52 -7.49
CA PHE A 291 -19.84 3.08 -7.63
C PHE A 291 -21.16 2.49 -8.12
N ASN A 292 -21.11 1.73 -9.21
CA ASN A 292 -22.28 1.03 -9.76
C ASN A 292 -22.15 -0.50 -9.70
N THR A 293 -20.93 -1.00 -9.45
CA THR A 293 -20.64 -2.44 -9.42
C THR A 293 -19.83 -2.76 -8.16
N ALA A 294 -20.20 -3.83 -7.47
CA ALA A 294 -19.42 -4.39 -6.37
C ALA A 294 -19.17 -5.88 -6.64
N VAL A 295 -17.91 -6.28 -6.56
CA VAL A 295 -17.47 -7.67 -6.68
C VAL A 295 -16.97 -8.13 -5.32
N LEU A 296 -17.61 -9.15 -4.77
CA LEU A 296 -17.17 -9.87 -3.57
C LEU A 296 -16.39 -11.10 -4.01
N GLU A 297 -15.11 -11.18 -3.64
CA GLU A 297 -14.32 -12.40 -3.71
C GLU A 297 -14.23 -13.00 -2.30
N CYS A 298 -15.00 -14.05 -2.09
CA CYS A 298 -15.13 -14.79 -0.84
C CYS A 298 -14.13 -15.94 -0.84
N ARG A 299 -13.00 -15.76 -0.16
CA ARG A 299 -11.98 -16.80 -0.02
C ARG A 299 -12.25 -17.68 1.20
N PRO A 300 -12.33 -19.00 1.01
CA PRO A 300 -12.54 -19.93 2.11
C PRO A 300 -11.33 -19.99 3.05
N CYS A 301 -11.57 -20.38 4.31
CA CYS A 301 -10.53 -20.60 5.31
C CYS A 301 -9.51 -21.67 4.89
N ASN A 302 -9.99 -22.71 4.20
CA ASN A 302 -9.17 -23.74 3.58
C ASN A 302 -8.66 -23.26 2.21
N THR A 303 -7.34 -23.06 2.09
CA THR A 303 -6.71 -22.53 0.89
C THR A 303 -6.66 -23.50 -0.29
N ALA A 304 -7.00 -24.78 -0.09
CA ALA A 304 -7.15 -25.74 -1.17
C ALA A 304 -8.46 -25.55 -1.96
N LEU A 305 -9.42 -24.82 -1.40
CA LEU A 305 -10.69 -24.52 -2.04
C LEU A 305 -10.59 -23.21 -2.85
N SER A 306 -11.29 -23.18 -3.99
CA SER A 306 -11.33 -21.99 -4.85
C SER A 306 -12.20 -20.87 -4.25
N PRO A 307 -11.85 -19.59 -4.48
CA PRO A 307 -12.71 -18.47 -4.08
C PRO A 307 -14.06 -18.48 -4.79
N ASP A 308 -15.11 -18.03 -4.10
CA ASP A 308 -16.42 -17.76 -4.68
C ASP A 308 -16.53 -16.27 -5.04
N TYR A 309 -17.18 -15.96 -6.16
CA TYR A 309 -17.32 -14.58 -6.66
C TYR A 309 -18.78 -14.19 -6.76
N LYS A 310 -19.13 -13.02 -6.23
CA LYS A 310 -20.48 -12.47 -6.32
C LYS A 310 -20.47 -11.03 -6.81
N ASN A 311 -21.23 -10.78 -7.86
CA ASN A 311 -21.51 -9.44 -8.36
C ASN A 311 -22.80 -8.96 -7.73
N ILE A 312 -22.75 -7.83 -7.04
CA ILE A 312 -23.89 -7.23 -6.35
C ILE A 312 -23.97 -5.74 -6.65
N ASN A 313 -25.11 -5.13 -6.33
CA ASN A 313 -25.21 -3.68 -6.35
C ASN A 313 -24.48 -3.10 -5.12
N PRO A 314 -23.60 -2.09 -5.27
CA PRO A 314 -22.92 -1.47 -4.12
C PRO A 314 -23.88 -0.95 -3.02
N GLY A 315 -25.10 -0.53 -3.38
CA GLY A 315 -26.12 -0.08 -2.43
C GLY A 315 -26.66 -1.18 -1.52
N GLU A 316 -26.37 -2.46 -1.79
CA GLU A 316 -26.69 -3.57 -0.87
C GLU A 316 -25.77 -3.60 0.35
N ILE A 317 -24.57 -3.03 0.25
CA ILE A 317 -23.55 -3.05 1.31
C ILE A 317 -23.11 -1.66 1.78
N LEU A 318 -23.44 -0.60 1.03
CA LEU A 318 -23.11 0.80 1.34
C LEU A 318 -24.37 1.66 1.49
N GLU A 319 -24.29 2.65 2.38
CA GLU A 319 -25.34 3.67 2.56
C GLU A 319 -25.27 4.75 1.46
N SER A 320 -24.06 5.10 1.02
CA SER A 320 -23.83 5.97 -0.13
C SER A 320 -22.81 5.37 -1.07
N THR A 321 -23.15 5.32 -2.35
CA THR A 321 -22.26 4.89 -3.44
C THR A 321 -21.60 6.05 -4.17
N PHE A 322 -21.91 7.30 -3.76
CA PHE A 322 -21.41 8.53 -4.36
C PHE A 322 -20.47 9.26 -3.39
N ILE A 323 -19.38 9.79 -3.93
CA ILE A 323 -18.40 10.60 -3.20
C ILE A 323 -18.10 11.84 -4.06
N ALA A 324 -18.35 13.03 -3.51
CA ALA A 324 -18.09 14.29 -4.18
C ALA A 324 -16.57 14.51 -4.41
N PRO A 325 -16.18 15.38 -5.34
CA PRO A 325 -14.78 15.77 -5.54
C PRO A 325 -14.10 16.21 -4.25
N LYS A 326 -12.84 15.80 -4.04
CA LYS A 326 -12.01 16.20 -2.89
C LYS A 326 -12.68 16.03 -1.52
N SER A 327 -13.62 15.09 -1.41
CA SER A 327 -14.43 14.86 -0.22
C SER A 327 -14.22 13.46 0.34
N SER A 328 -14.64 13.26 1.59
CA SER A 328 -14.60 11.97 2.26
C SER A 328 -16.00 11.57 2.70
N VAL A 329 -16.33 10.29 2.55
CA VAL A 329 -17.57 9.71 3.06
C VAL A 329 -17.21 8.68 4.12
N LYS A 330 -17.63 8.98 5.36
CA LYS A 330 -17.59 8.06 6.48
C LYS A 330 -18.93 7.34 6.58
N GLN A 331 -18.93 6.01 6.49
CA GLN A 331 -20.15 5.20 6.52
C GLN A 331 -19.88 3.79 7.04
N LEU A 332 -20.95 3.05 7.34
CA LEU A 332 -20.86 1.66 7.76
C LEU A 332 -21.00 0.74 6.55
N LEU A 333 -19.97 -0.05 6.26
CA LEU A 333 -20.07 -1.16 5.32
C LEU A 333 -20.80 -2.32 6.01
N LYS A 334 -21.91 -2.78 5.45
CA LYS A 334 -22.75 -3.84 6.01
C LYS A 334 -22.90 -4.97 5.00
N VAL A 335 -22.16 -6.06 5.16
CA VAL A 335 -22.23 -7.22 4.27
C VAL A 335 -23.15 -8.29 4.87
N PRO A 336 -24.31 -8.63 4.26
CA PRO A 336 -25.15 -9.73 4.73
C PRO A 336 -24.40 -11.07 4.68
N LYS A 337 -24.48 -11.85 5.76
CA LYS A 337 -23.89 -13.20 5.80
C LYS A 337 -24.51 -14.16 4.79
N SER A 338 -25.73 -13.93 4.34
CA SER A 338 -26.36 -14.69 3.24
C SER A 338 -25.59 -14.58 1.93
N LEU A 339 -24.82 -13.51 1.73
CA LEU A 339 -23.94 -13.35 0.59
C LEU A 339 -22.61 -14.11 0.76
N LEU A 340 -22.31 -14.66 1.93
CA LEU A 340 -21.02 -15.30 2.20
C LEU A 340 -21.21 -16.82 2.34
N PRO A 341 -20.42 -17.64 1.63
CA PRO A 341 -20.29 -19.06 1.94
C PRO A 341 -19.89 -19.26 3.42
N LYS A 342 -20.36 -20.36 4.04
CA LYS A 342 -20.26 -20.63 5.49
C LYS A 342 -18.84 -20.62 6.07
N SER A 343 -17.79 -20.70 5.26
CA SER A 343 -16.39 -20.76 5.70
C SER A 343 -15.51 -19.69 5.05
N THR A 344 -16.07 -18.51 4.78
CA THR A 344 -15.30 -17.39 4.20
C THR A 344 -14.42 -16.76 5.28
N CYS A 345 -13.08 -16.83 5.12
CA CYS A 345 -12.12 -16.23 6.04
C CYS A 345 -11.52 -14.92 5.51
N ASN A 346 -11.43 -14.76 4.19
CA ASN A 346 -10.99 -13.50 3.61
C ASN A 346 -12.02 -13.02 2.59
N LEU A 347 -12.37 -11.74 2.69
CA LEU A 347 -13.31 -11.10 1.79
C LEU A 347 -12.62 -9.92 1.12
N ASN A 348 -12.35 -10.03 -0.18
CA ASN A 348 -11.98 -8.87 -0.99
C ASN A 348 -13.24 -8.27 -1.60
N ILE A 349 -13.42 -6.98 -1.43
CA ILE A 349 -14.52 -6.21 -1.98
C ILE A 349 -13.91 -5.20 -2.94
N THR A 350 -14.24 -5.33 -4.22
CA THR A 350 -13.86 -4.37 -5.25
C THR A 350 -15.10 -3.61 -5.68
N LEU A 351 -15.15 -2.33 -5.33
CA LEU A 351 -16.15 -1.41 -5.83
C LEU A 351 -15.60 -0.76 -7.10
N SER A 352 -16.40 -0.69 -8.15
CA SER A 352 -16.03 -0.02 -9.39
C SER A 352 -17.16 0.84 -9.95
N GLY A 353 -16.78 1.78 -10.80
CA GLY A 353 -17.72 2.63 -11.52
C GLY A 353 -17.05 3.45 -12.62
N PRO A 354 -17.87 4.08 -13.47
CA PRO A 354 -17.38 4.88 -14.59
C PRO A 354 -16.63 6.10 -14.09
N TYR A 355 -15.56 6.45 -14.80
CA TYR A 355 -14.70 7.58 -14.52
C TYR A 355 -14.32 8.31 -15.82
N PRO A 356 -14.02 9.62 -15.80
CA PRO A 356 -13.73 10.38 -17.02
C PRO A 356 -12.65 9.75 -17.92
N ASN A 357 -12.78 10.01 -19.22
CA ASN A 357 -11.97 9.45 -20.31
C ASN A 357 -12.17 7.94 -20.52
N ASN A 358 -13.39 7.45 -20.34
CA ASN A 358 -13.75 6.03 -20.51
C ASN A 358 -12.88 5.09 -19.66
N ARG A 359 -12.55 5.55 -18.44
CA ARG A 359 -11.81 4.78 -17.44
C ARG A 359 -12.76 4.26 -16.38
N GLU A 360 -12.28 3.33 -15.58
CA GLU A 360 -12.96 2.91 -14.36
C GLU A 360 -12.17 3.36 -13.14
N ILE A 361 -12.90 3.66 -12.07
CA ILE A 361 -12.32 3.96 -10.76
C ILE A 361 -12.67 2.86 -9.77
N TYR A 362 -11.73 2.57 -8.87
CA TYR A 362 -11.86 1.48 -7.93
C TYR A 362 -11.74 1.93 -6.47
N ALA A 363 -12.44 1.21 -5.60
CA ALA A 363 -12.14 1.17 -4.18
C ALA A 363 -12.00 -0.29 -3.77
N LYS A 364 -10.94 -0.61 -3.03
CA LYS A 364 -10.61 -1.98 -2.63
C LYS A 364 -10.61 -2.10 -1.11
N ILE A 365 -11.36 -3.06 -0.60
CA ILE A 365 -11.50 -3.33 0.83
C ILE A 365 -11.19 -4.81 1.06
N PHE A 366 -10.41 -5.11 2.08
CA PHE A 366 -9.98 -6.46 2.43
C PHE A 366 -10.30 -6.76 3.89
N LEU A 367 -11.25 -7.67 4.13
CA LEU A 367 -11.64 -8.06 5.47
C LEU A 367 -11.13 -9.46 5.79
N ASN A 368 -10.56 -9.59 7.00
CA ASN A 368 -10.23 -10.86 7.62
C ASN A 368 -11.36 -11.23 8.56
N ILE A 369 -12.08 -12.29 8.21
CA ILE A 369 -13.18 -12.85 8.98
C ILE A 369 -12.59 -14.02 9.79
N PRO A 370 -12.51 -13.90 11.12
CA PRO A 370 -11.99 -14.98 11.96
C PRO A 370 -12.88 -16.23 11.84
N PRO A 371 -12.30 -17.44 11.94
CA PRO A 371 -13.06 -18.69 12.01
C PRO A 371 -14.15 -18.59 13.09
N GLN A 372 -15.40 -18.89 12.74
CA GLN A 372 -16.54 -18.74 13.65
C GLN A 372 -16.95 -20.07 14.29
N SER A 373 -16.52 -21.19 13.70
CA SER A 373 -16.84 -22.54 14.17
C SER A 373 -15.65 -23.48 14.03
N LYS A 374 -15.71 -24.65 14.68
CA LYS A 374 -14.69 -25.70 14.53
C LYS A 374 -14.55 -26.20 13.10
N ASP A 375 -15.62 -26.11 12.31
CA ASP A 375 -15.64 -26.52 10.91
C ASP A 375 -14.85 -25.54 10.01
N ASP A 376 -14.59 -24.32 10.50
CA ASP A 376 -13.79 -23.30 9.80
C ASP A 376 -12.30 -23.36 10.16
N ILE A 377 -11.92 -24.22 11.10
CA ILE A 377 -10.53 -24.40 11.55
C ILE A 377 -9.82 -25.36 10.61
N ASP A 378 -8.76 -24.88 9.97
CA ASP A 378 -7.86 -25.74 9.20
C ASP A 378 -6.78 -26.29 10.12
N THR A 379 -6.91 -27.54 10.58
CA THR A 379 -5.99 -28.18 11.52
C THR A 379 -4.55 -28.31 11.01
N THR A 380 -4.31 -28.13 9.70
CA THR A 380 -2.97 -28.14 9.13
C THR A 380 -2.26 -26.79 9.30
N ARG A 381 -3.01 -25.70 9.43
CA ARG A 381 -2.51 -24.32 9.54
C ARG A 381 -2.72 -23.72 10.93
N ASP A 382 -3.90 -23.96 11.49
CA ASP A 382 -4.39 -23.35 12.71
C ASP A 382 -4.00 -24.23 13.90
N LYS A 383 -3.30 -23.63 14.86
CA LYS A 383 -2.83 -24.32 16.07
C LYS A 383 -3.51 -23.73 17.29
N ILE A 384 -4.02 -24.60 18.15
CA ILE A 384 -4.47 -24.21 19.48
C ILE A 384 -3.22 -23.87 20.29
N ILE A 385 -3.20 -22.67 20.87
CA ILE A 385 -2.12 -22.25 21.76
C ILE A 385 -2.38 -22.92 23.11
N THR A 386 -1.44 -23.74 23.55
CA THR A 386 -1.49 -24.47 24.83
C THR A 386 -0.46 -23.98 25.84
N ASP A 387 0.35 -22.99 25.47
CA ASP A 387 1.39 -22.42 26.31
C ASP A 387 0.78 -21.42 27.30
N ASP A 388 0.91 -21.69 28.60
CA ASP A 388 0.26 -20.90 29.66
C ASP A 388 0.75 -19.44 29.69
N GLU A 389 2.05 -19.20 29.44
CA GLU A 389 2.62 -17.85 29.38
C GLU A 389 2.04 -17.05 28.21
N MET A 390 1.98 -17.66 27.01
CA MET A 390 1.34 -17.04 25.86
C MET A 390 -0.15 -16.80 26.08
N ILE A 391 -0.87 -17.71 26.75
CA ILE A 391 -2.28 -17.53 27.09
C ILE A 391 -2.46 -16.33 28.02
N GLU A 392 -1.65 -16.20 29.07
CA GLU A 392 -1.69 -15.05 29.97
C GLU A 392 -1.44 -13.74 29.21
N LYS A 393 -0.42 -13.75 28.34
CA LYS A 393 -0.07 -12.60 27.49
C LYS A 393 -1.21 -12.21 26.54
N LEU A 394 -1.84 -13.18 25.88
CA LEU A 394 -3.00 -12.96 25.00
C LEU A 394 -4.20 -12.44 25.80
N ASN A 395 -4.44 -12.94 27.01
CA ASN A 395 -5.50 -12.45 27.88
C ASN A 395 -5.27 -10.99 28.27
N LYS A 396 -4.04 -10.61 28.62
CA LYS A 396 -3.66 -9.22 28.92
C LYS A 396 -3.81 -8.33 27.68
N ALA A 397 -3.41 -8.81 26.50
CA ALA A 397 -3.60 -8.10 25.24
C ALA A 397 -5.09 -7.91 24.91
N ALA A 398 -5.93 -8.93 25.14
CA ALA A 398 -7.37 -8.87 24.95
C ALA A 398 -8.03 -7.81 25.86
N GLN A 399 -7.55 -7.65 27.10
CA GLN A 399 -8.03 -6.60 28.00
C GLN A 399 -7.72 -5.19 27.48
N ILE A 400 -6.58 -5.01 26.81
CA ILE A 400 -6.13 -3.72 26.27
C ILE A 400 -6.81 -3.40 24.93
N LEU A 401 -6.89 -4.38 24.03
CA LEU A 401 -7.37 -4.20 22.64
C LEU A 401 -8.89 -4.36 22.49
N GLY A 402 -9.52 -5.08 23.43
CA GLY A 402 -10.92 -5.49 23.43
C GLY A 402 -11.06 -7.01 23.24
N LYS A 403 -11.88 -7.64 24.08
CA LYS A 403 -12.02 -9.12 24.18
C LYS A 403 -12.47 -9.81 22.89
N ASP A 404 -13.23 -9.12 22.06
CA ASP A 404 -13.86 -9.70 20.86
C ASP A 404 -13.07 -9.40 19.57
N LYS A 405 -11.85 -8.86 19.69
CA LYS A 405 -11.01 -8.54 18.54
C LYS A 405 -9.92 -9.60 18.35
N PRO A 406 -9.66 -10.02 17.10
CA PRO A 406 -8.49 -10.83 16.79
C PRO A 406 -7.22 -10.11 17.23
N ILE A 407 -6.36 -10.83 17.93
CA ILE A 407 -5.05 -10.36 18.35
C ILE A 407 -4.04 -10.84 17.32
N THR A 408 -3.33 -9.91 16.69
CA THR A 408 -2.29 -10.25 15.73
C THR A 408 -0.91 -10.34 16.41
N PRO A 409 0.06 -11.05 15.81
CA PRO A 409 1.45 -10.98 16.28
C PRO A 409 2.01 -9.56 16.32
N GLN A 410 1.54 -8.68 15.42
CA GLN A 410 1.93 -7.27 15.42
C GLN A 410 1.39 -6.53 16.64
N ASP A 411 0.15 -6.80 17.04
CA ASP A 411 -0.44 -6.20 18.24
C ASP A 411 0.35 -6.59 19.48
N ILE A 412 0.73 -7.86 19.60
CA ILE A 412 1.58 -8.33 20.69
C ILE A 412 2.93 -7.62 20.68
N GLN A 413 3.66 -7.64 19.56
CA GLN A 413 4.95 -6.99 19.45
C GLN A 413 4.88 -5.49 19.74
N LYS A 414 3.81 -4.82 19.27
CA LYS A 414 3.55 -3.41 19.53
C LYS A 414 3.34 -3.17 21.02
N LEU A 415 2.44 -3.91 21.67
CA LEU A 415 2.15 -3.72 23.07
C LEU A 415 3.36 -4.05 23.97
N GLU A 416 4.17 -5.05 23.63
CA GLU A 416 5.44 -5.33 24.32
C GLU A 416 6.42 -4.17 24.21
N ARG A 417 6.62 -3.64 22.99
CA ARG A 417 7.50 -2.48 22.77
C ARG A 417 6.99 -1.21 23.44
N GLU A 418 5.67 -1.08 23.54
CA GLU A 418 5.03 0.00 24.29
C GLU A 418 5.08 -0.21 25.82
N GLY A 419 5.58 -1.37 26.30
CA GLY A 419 5.67 -1.71 27.73
C GLY A 419 4.32 -2.03 28.37
N LYS A 420 3.32 -2.40 27.57
CA LYS A 420 1.94 -2.67 28.00
C LYS A 420 1.68 -4.16 28.24
N LEU A 421 2.48 -5.06 27.68
CA LEU A 421 2.44 -6.50 27.95
C LEU A 421 3.56 -6.94 28.87
#